data_AF-A0A954QKM1-F1
#
_entry.id   AF-A0A954QKM1-F1
#
_cell.length_a   1.000
_cell.length_b   1.000
_cell.length_c   1.000
_cell.angle_alpha   90.00
_cell.angle_beta   90.00
_cell.angle_gamma   90.00
#
_symmetry.space_group_name_H-M   'P 1'
#
loop_
_entity.id
_entity.type
_entity.pdbx_description
1 polymer ?
#
loop_
_entity_poly.entity_id
_entity_poly.type
_entity_poly.pdbx_seq_one_letter_code
_entity_poly.pdbx_strand_id
1 'polypeptide(L)'
;MFSINGGIWHCDGWREEITLTGKQPGLQGPIDDAFATPFLCVRGTGKPWNAKVNAWAQENLERFEYEWARYMRGDLPVKNDTDVTEADVRDKHLILFGDPGSNSWIAKALPKLPVTWTREEVRLGGQKQLA
;
A
#
# COMPACT_ATOMS: atom_id res chain seq x y z
N MET A 1 -20.10 4.56 28.02
CA MET A 1 -21.12 5.53 27.54
C MET A 1 -20.73 5.93 26.12
N PHE A 2 -21.60 6.49 25.28
CA PHE A 2 -21.19 7.02 23.97
C PHE A 2 -21.60 8.50 23.90
N SER A 3 -20.71 9.35 23.38
CA SER A 3 -20.94 10.79 23.20
C SER A 3 -20.63 11.18 21.76
N ILE A 4 -21.08 12.36 21.33
CA ILE A 4 -20.67 12.94 20.05
C ILE A 4 -19.83 14.17 20.34
N ASN A 5 -18.57 14.18 19.90
CA ASN A 5 -17.68 15.33 19.95
C ASN A 5 -17.32 15.75 18.52
N GLY A 6 -17.59 17.01 18.16
CA GLY A 6 -17.24 17.53 16.82
C GLY A 6 -17.92 16.81 15.65
N GLY A 7 -19.08 16.18 15.88
CA GLY A 7 -19.79 15.39 14.86
C GLY A 7 -19.32 13.94 14.72
N ILE A 8 -18.35 13.51 15.52
CA ILE A 8 -17.82 12.14 15.53
C ILE A 8 -18.30 11.44 16.80
N TRP A 9 -18.74 10.18 16.67
CA TRP A 9 -19.13 9.35 17.80
C TRP A 9 -17.91 8.86 18.57
N HIS A 10 -17.91 9.10 19.88
CA HIS A 10 -16.93 8.63 20.86
C HIS A 10 -17.56 7.63 21.82
N CYS A 11 -16.77 6.68 22.33
CA CYS A 11 -17.19 5.74 23.37
C CYS A 11 -16.54 6.12 24.69
N ASP A 12 -17.23 6.89 25.53
CA ASP A 12 -16.88 7.23 26.92
C ASP A 12 -17.15 6.07 27.90
N GLY A 13 -17.02 4.83 27.45
CA GLY A 13 -16.92 3.67 28.33
C GLY A 13 -15.47 3.39 28.68
N TRP A 14 -15.23 2.49 29.63
CA TRP A 14 -13.90 1.96 29.97
C TRP A 14 -13.29 1.18 28.79
N ARG A 15 -12.90 1.90 27.73
CA ARG A 15 -12.11 1.40 26.60
C ARG A 15 -10.64 1.80 26.72
N GLU A 16 -10.35 2.87 27.46
CA GLU A 16 -8.98 3.35 27.68
C GLU A 16 -8.14 2.39 28.56
N GLU A 17 -8.78 1.55 29.39
CA GLU A 17 -8.10 0.53 30.21
C GLU A 17 -7.99 -0.85 29.53
N ILE A 18 -8.63 -1.06 28.37
CA ILE A 18 -8.58 -2.34 27.67
C ILE A 18 -7.47 -2.27 26.62
N THR A 19 -6.29 -2.78 26.98
CA THR A 19 -5.30 -3.14 25.96
C THR A 19 -5.89 -4.27 25.14
N LEU A 20 -6.33 -3.97 23.90
CA LEU A 20 -6.84 -4.99 22.99
C LEU A 20 -5.69 -5.93 22.62
N THR A 21 -5.56 -7.05 23.36
CA THR A 21 -4.69 -8.16 22.98
C THR A 21 -5.39 -8.93 21.86
N GLY A 22 -5.13 -8.56 20.61
CA GLY A 22 -5.78 -9.16 19.44
C GLY A 22 -5.94 -8.19 18.26
N LYS A 23 -6.79 -8.55 17.31
CA LYS A 23 -7.10 -7.75 16.12
C LYS A 23 -7.67 -6.39 16.53
N GLN A 24 -7.09 -5.30 16.01
CA GLN A 24 -7.55 -3.94 16.27
C GLN A 24 -8.33 -3.40 15.06
N PRO A 25 -9.45 -2.67 15.24
CA PRO A 25 -10.15 -2.02 14.14
C PRO A 25 -9.20 -1.16 13.30
N GLY A 26 -9.23 -1.29 11.96
CA GLY A 26 -8.31 -0.60 11.05
C GLY A 26 -6.90 -1.20 10.94
N LEU A 27 -6.55 -2.18 11.78
CA LEU A 27 -5.33 -3.01 11.70
C LEU A 27 -5.68 -4.50 11.59
N GLN A 28 -6.96 -4.79 11.32
CA GLN A 28 -7.53 -6.13 11.36
C GLN A 28 -7.36 -6.88 10.02
N GLY A 29 -7.21 -6.14 8.91
CA GLY A 29 -6.95 -6.64 7.56
C GLY A 29 -8.16 -7.39 6.97
N PRO A 30 -8.63 -6.98 5.79
CA PRO A 30 -8.16 -7.53 4.51
C PRO A 30 -7.27 -6.54 3.72
N ILE A 31 -6.63 -7.01 2.64
CA ILE A 31 -5.88 -6.14 1.71
C ILE A 31 -6.74 -4.99 1.16
N ASP A 32 -8.06 -5.19 1.11
CA ASP A 32 -9.04 -4.22 0.64
C ASP A 32 -9.16 -2.98 1.55
N ASP A 33 -8.80 -3.07 2.83
CA ASP A 33 -8.84 -1.91 3.76
C ASP A 33 -7.93 -0.77 3.29
N ALA A 34 -6.85 -1.10 2.56
CA ALA A 34 -5.94 -0.10 1.99
C ALA A 34 -6.62 0.81 0.95
N PHE A 35 -7.78 0.39 0.41
CA PHE A 35 -8.57 1.14 -0.57
C PHE A 35 -9.81 1.80 0.04
N ALA A 36 -10.10 1.55 1.33
CA ALA A 36 -11.27 2.08 2.02
C ALA A 36 -11.06 3.50 2.60
N THR A 37 -9.83 4.02 2.53
CA THR A 37 -9.46 5.39 2.95
C THR A 37 -8.60 6.04 1.85
N PRO A 38 -8.18 7.31 1.96
CA PRO A 38 -7.34 7.93 0.93
C PRO A 38 -6.11 7.08 0.59
N PHE A 39 -5.97 6.72 -0.68
CA PHE A 39 -4.85 5.94 -1.19
C PHE A 39 -4.26 6.58 -2.45
N LEU A 40 -3.05 6.14 -2.81
CA LEU A 40 -2.33 6.60 -3.99
C LEU A 40 -1.59 5.42 -4.62
N CYS A 41 -1.86 5.15 -5.90
CA CYS A 41 -1.07 4.23 -6.68
C CYS A 41 0.23 4.92 -7.13
N VAL A 42 1.35 4.22 -7.00
CA VAL A 42 2.67 4.75 -7.31
C VAL A 42 3.31 3.94 -8.43
N ARG A 43 3.49 4.59 -9.57
CA ARG A 43 4.17 4.06 -10.75
C ARG A 43 5.67 4.26 -10.63
N GLY A 44 6.44 3.19 -10.69
CA GLY A 44 7.91 3.26 -10.71
C GLY A 44 8.45 3.79 -12.04
N THR A 45 9.40 4.73 -12.00
CA THR A 45 10.06 5.31 -13.20
C THR A 45 11.54 4.95 -13.34
N GLY A 46 12.10 4.22 -12.36
CA GLY A 46 13.49 3.78 -12.34
C GLY A 46 13.79 2.60 -13.28
N LYS A 47 15.05 2.15 -13.27
CA LYS A 47 15.48 0.98 -14.03
C LYS A 47 15.10 -0.31 -13.27
N PRO A 48 14.17 -1.12 -13.78
CA PRO A 48 13.76 -2.35 -13.11
C PRO A 48 14.93 -3.33 -12.99
N TRP A 49 14.91 -4.13 -11.93
CA TRP A 49 15.80 -5.27 -11.79
C TRP A 49 15.41 -6.39 -12.75
N ASN A 50 14.11 -6.60 -12.96
CA ASN A 50 13.60 -7.57 -13.93
C ASN A 50 12.59 -6.92 -14.88
N ALA A 51 12.92 -6.91 -16.18
CA ALA A 51 12.08 -6.31 -17.21
C ALA A 51 10.69 -6.97 -17.35
N LYS A 52 10.58 -8.29 -17.15
CA LYS A 52 9.30 -9.01 -17.23
C LYS A 52 8.40 -8.69 -16.05
N VAL A 53 8.97 -8.64 -14.83
CA VAL A 53 8.23 -8.25 -13.62
C VAL A 53 7.72 -6.82 -13.76
N ASN A 54 8.56 -5.92 -14.27
CA ASN A 54 8.15 -4.54 -14.51
C ASN A 54 7.05 -4.43 -15.55
N ALA A 55 7.18 -5.10 -16.71
CA ALA A 55 6.14 -5.10 -17.74
C ALA A 55 4.80 -5.59 -17.16
N TRP A 56 4.82 -6.70 -16.43
CA TRP A 56 3.64 -7.22 -15.74
C TRP A 56 3.07 -6.22 -14.73
N ALA A 57 3.91 -5.55 -13.93
CA ALA A 57 3.45 -4.55 -12.96
C ALA A 57 2.79 -3.34 -13.64
N GLN A 58 3.33 -2.86 -14.76
CA GLN A 58 2.73 -1.77 -15.54
C GLN A 58 1.39 -2.20 -16.16
N GLU A 59 1.33 -3.39 -16.77
CA GLU A 59 0.07 -3.95 -17.31
C GLU A 59 -1.00 -4.12 -16.23
N ASN A 60 -0.63 -4.48 -15.00
CA ASN A 60 -1.56 -4.59 -13.89
C ASN A 60 -2.03 -3.22 -13.40
N LEU A 61 -1.16 -2.20 -13.38
CA LEU A 61 -1.57 -0.83 -13.08
C LEU A 61 -2.54 -0.31 -14.14
N GLU A 62 -2.25 -0.49 -15.42
CA GLU A 62 -3.14 -0.10 -16.53
C GLU A 62 -4.49 -0.81 -16.45
N ARG A 63 -4.49 -2.12 -16.16
CA ARG A 63 -5.72 -2.87 -15.94
C ARG A 63 -6.50 -2.33 -14.74
N PHE A 64 -5.80 -1.98 -13.66
CA PHE A 64 -6.45 -1.44 -12.47
C PHE A 64 -7.04 -0.05 -12.72
N GLU A 65 -6.33 0.84 -13.43
CA GLU A 65 -6.85 2.13 -13.88
C GLU A 65 -8.16 1.95 -14.69
N TYR A 66 -8.17 1.00 -15.64
CA TYR A 66 -9.35 0.67 -16.44
C TYR A 66 -10.53 0.14 -15.60
N GLU A 67 -10.28 -0.85 -14.75
CA GLU A 67 -11.31 -1.48 -13.91
C GLU A 67 -11.87 -0.50 -12.88
N TRP A 68 -11.01 0.33 -12.29
CA TRP A 68 -11.41 1.37 -11.36
C TRP A 68 -12.34 2.38 -12.02
N ALA A 69 -11.95 2.93 -13.19
CA ALA A 69 -12.80 3.85 -13.94
C ALA A 69 -14.15 3.21 -14.31
N ARG A 70 -14.12 1.93 -14.71
CA ARG A 70 -15.32 1.18 -15.10
C ARG A 70 -16.29 0.94 -13.93
N TYR A 71 -15.80 0.55 -12.77
CA TYR A 71 -16.64 0.11 -11.65
C TYR A 71 -16.89 1.21 -10.62
N MET A 72 -15.91 2.08 -10.37
CA MET A 72 -15.97 3.16 -9.38
C MET A 72 -16.34 4.51 -9.98
N ARG A 73 -16.41 4.61 -11.32
CA ARG A 73 -16.85 5.82 -12.06
C ARG A 73 -16.00 7.06 -11.74
N GLY A 74 -14.71 6.88 -11.57
CA GLY A 74 -13.75 7.96 -11.36
C GLY A 74 -12.34 7.52 -11.73
N ASP A 75 -11.43 8.48 -11.85
CA ASP A 75 -10.05 8.19 -12.20
C ASP A 75 -9.30 7.63 -10.98
N LEU A 76 -8.43 6.65 -11.22
CA LEU A 76 -7.55 6.12 -10.19
C LEU A 76 -6.48 7.17 -9.85
N PRO A 77 -6.24 7.48 -8.55
CA PRO A 77 -5.16 8.39 -8.18
C PRO A 77 -3.82 7.70 -8.41
N VAL A 78 -3.05 8.18 -9.40
CA VAL A 78 -1.73 7.65 -9.75
C VAL A 78 -0.69 8.78 -9.75
N LYS A 79 0.51 8.51 -9.21
CA LYS A 79 1.69 9.37 -9.34
C LYS A 79 2.91 8.55 -9.73
N ASN A 80 3.89 9.19 -10.37
CA ASN A 80 5.22 8.61 -10.47
C ASN A 80 5.89 8.60 -9.09
N ASP A 81 6.79 7.66 -8.86
CA ASP A 81 7.52 7.53 -7.60
C ASP A 81 8.32 8.79 -7.24
N THR A 82 8.81 9.52 -8.25
CA THR A 82 9.51 10.81 -8.09
C THR A 82 8.60 11.98 -7.67
N ASP A 83 7.29 11.87 -7.90
CA ASP A 83 6.32 12.94 -7.67
C ASP A 83 5.56 12.76 -6.34
N VAL A 84 5.82 11.67 -5.63
CA VAL A 84 5.25 11.39 -4.31
C VAL A 84 5.90 12.30 -3.27
N THR A 85 5.06 12.95 -2.47
CA THR A 85 5.50 13.88 -1.43
C THR A 85 5.39 13.27 -0.04
N GLU A 86 6.05 13.89 0.95
CA GLU A 86 5.90 13.50 2.37
C GLU A 86 4.46 13.62 2.87
N ALA A 87 3.68 14.58 2.34
CA ALA A 87 2.27 14.70 2.65
C ALA A 87 1.47 13.49 2.13
N ASP A 88 1.77 12.99 0.92
CA ASP A 88 1.13 11.79 0.39
C ASP A 88 1.42 10.57 1.28
N VAL A 89 2.66 10.41 1.74
CA VAL A 89 3.06 9.27 2.61
C VAL A 89 2.37 9.32 3.97
N ARG A 90 2.22 10.52 4.53
CA ARG A 90 1.60 10.73 5.84
C ARG A 90 0.09 10.51 5.79
N ASP A 91 -0.55 11.00 4.74
CA ASP A 91 -2.01 11.15 4.69
C ASP A 91 -2.71 10.05 3.87
N LYS A 92 -1.97 9.18 3.17
CA LYS A 92 -2.53 8.16 2.27
C LYS A 92 -1.83 6.80 2.40
N HIS A 93 -2.57 5.75 2.08
CA HIS A 93 -1.96 4.44 1.79
C HIS A 93 -1.29 4.44 0.42
N LEU A 94 -0.03 3.98 0.36
CA LEU A 94 0.69 3.87 -0.91
C LEU A 94 0.58 2.45 -1.47
N ILE A 95 0.08 2.34 -2.70
CA ILE A 95 -0.01 1.09 -3.46
C ILE A 95 1.10 1.11 -4.50
N LEU A 96 2.14 0.29 -4.30
CA LEU A 96 3.40 0.41 -5.02
C LEU A 96 3.50 -0.64 -6.14
N PHE A 97 3.76 -0.20 -7.38
CA PHE A 97 3.92 -1.10 -8.53
C PHE A 97 5.37 -1.16 -8.99
N GLY A 98 5.84 -2.37 -9.32
CA GLY A 98 7.17 -2.63 -9.86
C GLY A 98 8.05 -3.47 -8.94
N ASP A 99 9.35 -3.24 -9.03
CA ASP A 99 10.38 -3.86 -8.18
C ASP A 99 11.22 -2.75 -7.51
N PRO A 100 12.12 -3.08 -6.55
CA PRO A 100 12.93 -2.06 -5.89
C PRO A 100 13.88 -1.27 -6.82
N GLY A 101 14.16 -1.76 -8.03
CA GLY A 101 14.90 -1.03 -9.06
C GLY A 101 14.05 -0.01 -9.80
N SER A 102 12.80 -0.35 -10.12
CA SER A 102 11.89 0.57 -10.83
C SER A 102 11.15 1.53 -9.93
N ASN A 103 10.87 1.20 -8.67
CA ASN A 103 10.09 2.04 -7.77
C ASN A 103 10.86 2.35 -6.48
N SER A 104 11.24 3.63 -6.31
CA SER A 104 12.03 4.08 -5.17
C SER A 104 11.32 3.91 -3.82
N TRP A 105 9.99 3.90 -3.77
CA TRP A 105 9.24 3.66 -2.53
C TRP A 105 9.28 2.21 -2.09
N ILE A 106 9.32 1.27 -3.04
CA ILE A 106 9.52 -0.15 -2.72
C ILE A 106 10.91 -0.33 -2.09
N ALA A 107 11.94 0.28 -2.68
CA ALA A 107 13.29 0.24 -2.13
C ALA A 107 13.39 0.84 -0.72
N LYS A 108 12.68 1.96 -0.45
CA LYS A 108 12.62 2.58 0.89
C LYS A 108 11.90 1.72 1.92
N ALA A 109 10.85 1.00 1.51
CA ALA A 109 10.05 0.17 2.41
C ALA A 109 10.71 -1.18 2.72
N LEU A 110 11.45 -1.75 1.76
CA LEU A 110 12.00 -3.11 1.83
C LEU A 110 12.75 -3.43 3.14
N PRO A 111 13.63 -2.55 3.69
CA PRO A 111 14.37 -2.85 4.93
C PRO A 111 13.48 -3.01 6.18
N LYS A 112 12.21 -2.56 6.11
CA LYS A 112 11.25 -2.60 7.23
C LYS A 112 10.29 -3.79 7.12
N LEU A 113 10.36 -4.56 6.04
CA LEU A 113 9.46 -5.67 5.78
C LEU A 113 10.17 -7.01 6.03
N PRO A 114 9.44 -8.07 6.42
CA PRO A 114 10.00 -9.42 6.55
C PRO A 114 10.22 -10.10 5.18
N VAL A 115 10.57 -9.31 4.15
CA VAL A 115 10.82 -9.74 2.78
C VAL A 115 12.25 -9.34 2.41
N THR A 116 13.03 -10.31 1.95
CA THR A 116 14.30 -10.02 1.27
C THR A 116 14.06 -10.07 -0.23
N TRP A 117 14.32 -8.97 -0.92
CA TRP A 117 14.22 -8.91 -2.38
C TRP A 117 15.55 -8.42 -2.93
N THR A 118 16.19 -9.25 -3.74
CA THR A 118 17.44 -8.96 -4.45
C THR A 118 17.22 -9.06 -5.97
N ARG A 119 18.25 -8.85 -6.78
CA ARG A 119 18.12 -9.00 -8.23
C ARG A 119 17.94 -10.47 -8.65
N GLU A 120 18.38 -11.41 -7.82
CA GLU A 120 18.43 -12.83 -8.13
C GLU A 120 17.32 -13.62 -7.43
N GLU A 121 16.82 -13.14 -6.30
CA GLU A 121 15.85 -13.88 -5.48
C GLU A 121 14.94 -12.99 -4.64
N VAL A 122 13.75 -13.53 -4.36
CA VAL A 122 12.80 -13.05 -3.36
C VAL A 122 12.68 -14.12 -2.26
N ARG A 123 12.77 -13.69 -1.00
CA ARG A 123 12.55 -14.55 0.18
C ARG A 123 11.53 -13.93 1.11
N LEU A 124 10.63 -14.76 1.60
CA LEU A 124 9.66 -14.44 2.63
C LEU A 124 9.57 -15.62 3.59
N GLY A 125 9.99 -15.41 4.84
CA GLY A 125 10.15 -16.49 5.81
C GLY A 125 11.10 -17.59 5.30
N GLY A 126 10.64 -18.85 5.31
CA GLY A 126 11.41 -20.00 4.79
C GLY A 126 11.30 -20.24 3.29
N GLN A 127 10.48 -19.47 2.56
CA GLN A 127 10.27 -19.65 1.13
C GLN A 127 11.21 -18.78 0.31
N LYS A 128 11.77 -19.36 -0.76
CA LYS A 128 12.67 -18.69 -1.72
C LYS A 128 12.15 -18.90 -3.13
N GLN A 129 12.09 -17.82 -3.90
CA GLN A 129 11.78 -17.82 -5.32
C GLN A 129 12.89 -17.07 -6.07
N LEU A 130 13.26 -17.54 -7.26
CA LEU A 130 14.18 -16.82 -8.13
C LEU A 130 13.46 -15.65 -8.79
N ALA A 131 14.10 -14.48 -8.79
CA ALA A 131 13.55 -13.22 -9.29
C ALA A 131 13.72 -13.06 -10.80
#